data_AF-M6R390-F1
#
_entry.id   AF-M6R390-F1
#
_cell.length_a   1.000
_cell.length_b   1.000
_cell.length_c   1.000
_cell.angle_alpha   90.00
_cell.angle_beta   90.00
_cell.angle_gamma   90.00
#
_symmetry.space_group_name_H-M   'P 1'
#
loop_
_entity.id
_entity.type
_entity.pdbx_description
1 polymer ?
#
loop_
_entity_poly.entity_id
_entity_poly.type
_entity_poly.pdbx_seq_one_letter_code
_entity_poly.pdbx_strand_id
1 'polypeptide(L)'
;MKLKYSKLIMVGPTNSGKTTTSYKYNSKKSRIFNFDQEYKNKLNIKLIGKKKFRTIHQSVLDKIIKNENNLCVYEGSHLILPYLFNTIIETIKSESLVFILFDFSFFDLWIRMKNRPSYRKTR
;
A
#
# COMPACT_ATOMS: atom_id res chain seq x y z
N MET A 1 17.77 -13.65 4.79
CA MET A 1 16.44 -14.31 4.69
C MET A 1 15.88 -14.12 3.30
N LYS A 2 15.56 -15.21 2.57
CA LYS A 2 14.64 -15.14 1.42
C LYS A 2 13.24 -14.93 1.99
N LEU A 3 12.43 -14.06 1.39
CA LEU A 3 11.00 -14.01 1.71
C LEU A 3 10.41 -15.41 1.42
N LYS A 4 9.66 -15.95 2.37
CA LYS A 4 8.90 -17.21 2.21
C LYS A 4 7.75 -17.06 1.19
N TYR A 5 7.43 -15.82 0.82
CA TYR A 5 6.31 -15.43 -0.01
C TYR A 5 6.79 -14.63 -1.22
N SER A 6 6.23 -14.92 -2.39
CA SER A 6 6.53 -14.19 -3.62
C SER A 6 5.94 -12.78 -3.61
N LYS A 7 4.85 -12.55 -2.86
CA LYS A 7 4.17 -11.24 -2.81
C LYS A 7 3.69 -10.93 -1.40
N LEU A 8 3.82 -9.68 -1.00
CA LEU A 8 3.38 -9.16 0.30
C LEU A 8 2.58 -7.88 0.08
N ILE A 9 1.33 -7.86 0.52
CA ILE A 9 0.44 -6.69 0.42
C ILE A 9 0.09 -6.24 1.84
N MET A 10 0.46 -5.01 2.19
CA MET A 10 0.17 -4.39 3.47
C MET A 10 -0.88 -3.30 3.31
N VAL A 11 -1.99 -3.38 4.04
CA VAL A 11 -3.08 -2.41 3.96
C VAL A 11 -3.41 -1.88 5.34
N GLY A 12 -3.83 -0.61 5.44
CA GLY A 12 -4.25 -0.03 6.70
C GLY A 12 -4.33 1.50 6.68
N PRO A 13 -4.70 2.12 7.79
CA PRO A 13 -4.91 3.56 7.87
C PRO A 13 -3.60 4.35 7.74
N THR A 14 -3.71 5.63 7.39
CA THR A 14 -2.56 6.54 7.34
C THR A 14 -1.81 6.52 8.67
N ASN A 15 -0.48 6.52 8.61
CA ASN A 15 0.37 6.50 9.79
C ASN A 15 0.30 5.21 10.62
N SER A 16 -0.24 4.10 10.10
CA SER A 16 -0.21 2.79 10.78
C SER A 16 1.19 2.14 10.80
N GLY A 17 2.15 2.65 10.04
CA GLY A 17 3.53 2.14 10.01
C GLY A 17 3.84 1.18 8.87
N LYS A 18 2.93 1.00 7.91
CA LYS A 18 3.13 0.11 6.75
C LYS A 18 4.45 0.34 6.03
N THR A 19 4.80 1.59 5.75
CA THR A 19 6.07 1.96 5.08
C THR A 19 7.28 1.53 5.90
N THR A 20 7.27 1.78 7.22
CA THR A 20 8.38 1.37 8.09
C THR A 20 8.49 -0.15 8.14
N THR A 21 7.36 -0.85 8.24
CA THR A 21 7.35 -2.32 8.27
C THR A 21 7.77 -2.91 6.92
N SER A 22 7.37 -2.34 5.79
CA SER A 22 7.78 -2.81 4.47
C SER A 22 9.30 -2.71 4.28
N TYR A 23 9.92 -1.58 4.63
CA TYR A 23 11.39 -1.45 4.60
C TYR A 23 12.11 -2.42 5.55
N LYS A 24 11.54 -2.73 6.72
CA LYS A 24 12.11 -3.72 7.66
C LYS A 24 11.99 -5.16 7.15
N TYR A 25 10.85 -5.50 6.52
CA TYR A 25 10.61 -6.84 5.96
C TYR A 25 11.34 -7.06 4.63
N ASN A 26 11.71 -5.99 3.94
CA ASN A 26 12.38 -6.08 2.66
C ASN A 26 13.81 -6.60 2.84
N SER A 27 13.99 -7.91 2.71
CA SER A 27 15.29 -8.46 2.32
C SER A 27 15.71 -7.81 0.99
N LYS A 28 17.00 -7.57 0.74
CA LYS A 28 17.57 -6.90 -0.46
C LYS A 28 17.07 -7.37 -1.86
N LYS A 29 16.16 -8.36 -1.96
CA LYS A 29 15.69 -8.99 -3.19
C LYS A 29 14.25 -8.67 -3.61
N SER A 30 13.48 -7.93 -2.82
CA SER A 30 12.09 -7.61 -3.14
C SER A 30 11.91 -6.14 -3.50
N ARG A 31 11.12 -5.87 -4.56
CA ARG A 31 10.79 -4.51 -4.97
C ARG A 31 9.72 -3.97 -4.02
N ILE A 32 9.95 -2.79 -3.47
CA ILE A 32 8.93 -2.05 -2.72
C ILE A 32 8.17 -1.19 -3.72
N PHE A 33 6.87 -1.40 -3.84
CA PHE A 33 5.98 -0.57 -4.62
C PHE A 33 5.21 0.38 -3.70
N ASN A 34 5.32 1.68 -3.98
CA ASN A 34 4.58 2.74 -3.32
C ASN A 34 3.79 3.49 -4.40
N PHE A 35 2.47 3.31 -4.43
CA PHE A 35 1.65 3.92 -5.45
C PHE A 35 1.75 5.44 -5.43
N ASP A 36 1.61 6.06 -4.25
CA ASP A 36 1.66 7.52 -4.13
C ASP A 36 2.96 8.11 -4.71
N GLN A 37 4.09 7.39 -4.57
CA GLN A 37 5.38 7.83 -5.09
C GLN A 37 5.52 7.56 -6.58
N GLU A 38 5.18 6.35 -7.06
CA GLU A 38 5.24 6.03 -8.49
C GLU A 38 4.24 6.82 -9.32
N TYR A 39 3.08 7.12 -8.77
CA TYR A 39 2.02 7.89 -9.41
C TYR A 39 2.35 9.37 -9.50
N LYS A 40 2.93 9.96 -8.43
CA LYS A 40 3.44 11.35 -8.46
C LYS A 40 4.55 11.53 -9.50
N ASN A 41 5.40 10.52 -9.69
CA ASN A 41 6.48 10.59 -10.67
C ASN A 41 5.99 10.47 -12.13
N LYS A 42 4.89 9.74 -12.37
CA LYS A 42 4.35 9.50 -13.73
C LYS A 42 3.39 10.57 -14.22
N LEU A 43 2.65 11.21 -13.31
CA LEU A 43 1.65 12.22 -13.67
C LEU A 43 2.08 13.56 -13.09
N ASN A 44 2.79 14.32 -13.90
CA ASN A 44 3.17 15.70 -13.65
C ASN A 44 1.94 16.66 -13.65
N ILE A 45 0.78 16.24 -13.12
CA ILE A 45 -0.53 16.84 -13.39
C ILE A 45 -1.44 16.92 -12.16
N LYS A 46 -2.06 18.11 -12.04
CA LYS A 46 -3.13 18.55 -11.13
C LYS A 46 -4.28 17.54 -10.93
N LEU A 47 -4.70 17.47 -9.66
CA LEU A 47 -6.01 17.08 -9.10
C LEU A 47 -7.01 16.46 -10.09
N ILE A 48 -6.77 15.19 -10.45
CA ILE A 48 -7.81 14.31 -11.00
C ILE A 48 -8.82 14.02 -9.87
N GLY A 49 -10.12 14.10 -10.17
CA GLY A 49 -11.18 13.83 -9.20
C GLY A 49 -11.05 12.45 -8.53
N LYS A 50 -11.47 12.33 -7.26
CA LYS A 50 -11.28 11.14 -6.40
C LYS A 50 -11.70 9.82 -7.06
N LYS A 51 -12.79 9.80 -7.83
CA LYS A 51 -13.29 8.60 -8.51
C LYS A 51 -12.33 8.11 -9.59
N LYS A 52 -11.88 9.00 -10.47
CA LYS A 52 -10.97 8.68 -11.58
C LYS A 52 -9.58 8.32 -11.06
N PHE A 53 -9.10 8.98 -9.99
CA PHE A 53 -7.88 8.57 -9.29
C PHE A 53 -7.97 7.12 -8.79
N ARG A 54 -9.07 6.74 -8.13
CA ARG A 54 -9.28 5.37 -7.64
C ARG A 54 -9.29 4.33 -8.77
N THR A 55 -9.95 4.61 -9.89
CA THR A 55 -10.00 3.68 -11.03
C THR A 55 -8.61 3.44 -11.63
N ILE A 56 -7.82 4.50 -11.81
CA ILE A 56 -6.45 4.36 -12.31
C ILE A 56 -5.59 3.61 -11.29
N HIS A 57 -5.75 3.93 -10.00
CA HIS A 57 -5.04 3.27 -8.92
C HIS A 57 -5.26 1.77 -8.91
N GLN A 58 -6.52 1.35 -9.04
CA GLN A 58 -6.87 -0.05 -9.14
C GLN A 58 -6.23 -0.71 -10.37
N SER A 59 -6.38 -0.12 -11.56
CA SER A 59 -5.86 -0.71 -12.80
C SER A 59 -4.34 -0.92 -12.78
N VAL A 60 -3.59 0.03 -12.22
CA VAL A 60 -2.12 -0.08 -12.07
C VAL A 60 -1.75 -1.15 -11.06
N LEU A 61 -2.43 -1.17 -9.91
CA LEU A 61 -2.14 -2.16 -8.87
C LEU A 61 -2.42 -3.58 -9.37
N ASP A 62 -3.54 -3.80 -10.07
CA ASP A 62 -3.90 -5.09 -10.66
C ASP A 62 -2.82 -5.57 -11.65
N LYS A 63 -2.30 -4.68 -12.50
CA LYS A 63 -1.23 -5.01 -13.46
C LYS A 63 0.06 -5.42 -12.76
N ILE A 64 0.44 -4.71 -11.70
CA ILE A 64 1.68 -4.95 -10.99
C ILE A 64 1.60 -6.25 -10.18
N ILE A 65 0.48 -6.47 -9.46
CA ILE A 65 0.25 -7.70 -8.72
C ILE A 65 0.25 -8.91 -9.66
N LYS A 66 -0.30 -8.82 -10.88
CA LYS A 66 -0.31 -9.94 -11.83
C LYS A 66 1.05 -10.22 -12.47
N ASN A 67 1.83 -9.19 -12.77
CA ASN A 67 3.02 -9.34 -13.62
C ASN A 67 4.34 -9.42 -12.86
N GLU A 68 4.41 -8.94 -11.62
CA GLU A 68 5.69 -8.85 -10.89
C GLU A 68 5.82 -9.88 -9.78
N ASN A 69 6.93 -10.61 -9.75
CA ASN A 69 7.27 -11.52 -8.66
C ASN A 69 8.19 -10.83 -7.63
N ASN A 70 8.19 -11.32 -6.38
CA ASN A 70 8.98 -10.77 -5.27
C ASN A 70 8.65 -9.30 -4.96
N LEU A 71 7.35 -9.02 -4.84
CA LEU A 71 6.82 -7.68 -4.68
C LEU A 71 6.32 -7.43 -3.25
N CYS A 72 6.71 -6.30 -2.66
CA CYS A 72 6.11 -5.78 -1.44
C CYS A 72 5.33 -4.50 -1.77
N VAL A 73 4.00 -4.56 -1.66
CA VAL A 73 3.11 -3.41 -1.81
C VAL A 73 2.65 -2.97 -0.43
N TYR A 74 2.63 -1.66 -0.17
CA TYR A 74 1.91 -1.12 0.95
C TYR A 74 1.02 0.03 0.52
N GLU A 75 -0.21 0.04 1.02
CA GLU A 75 -1.20 1.01 0.57
C GLU A 75 -2.18 1.45 1.65
N GLY A 76 -2.84 2.58 1.38
CA GLY A 76 -3.86 3.12 2.25
C GLY A 76 -5.11 2.22 2.37
N SER A 77 -5.94 2.48 3.37
CA SER A 77 -7.20 1.76 3.61
C SER A 77 -8.20 1.82 2.46
N HIS A 78 -7.99 2.74 1.50
CA HIS A 78 -8.78 2.84 0.29
C HIS A 78 -8.63 1.62 -0.65
N LEU A 79 -7.67 0.72 -0.42
CA LEU A 79 -7.60 -0.57 -1.12
C LEU A 79 -8.61 -1.61 -0.64
N ILE A 80 -9.23 -1.44 0.53
CA ILE A 80 -10.29 -2.34 1.01
C ILE A 80 -11.61 -2.09 0.26
N LEU A 81 -11.54 -1.52 -0.95
CA LEU A 81 -12.70 -1.38 -1.82
C LEU A 81 -13.08 -2.77 -2.35
N PRO A 82 -14.38 -3.13 -2.38
CA PRO A 82 -14.83 -4.50 -2.61
C PRO A 82 -14.25 -5.15 -3.88
N TYR A 83 -14.16 -4.40 -4.97
CA TYR A 83 -13.70 -4.93 -6.26
C TYR A 83 -12.21 -5.31 -6.24
N LEU A 84 -11.38 -4.52 -5.55
CA LEU A 84 -9.93 -4.79 -5.44
C LEU A 84 -9.63 -5.91 -4.46
N PHE A 85 -10.40 -5.97 -3.37
CA PHE A 85 -10.30 -7.04 -2.38
C PHE A 85 -10.57 -8.42 -3.01
N ASN A 86 -11.56 -8.51 -3.90
CA ASN A 86 -11.86 -9.74 -4.63
C ASN A 86 -10.70 -10.19 -5.52
N THR A 87 -10.10 -9.29 -6.31
CA THR A 87 -8.94 -9.61 -7.16
C THR A 87 -7.72 -10.02 -6.33
N ILE A 88 -7.47 -9.34 -5.20
CA ILE A 88 -6.40 -9.71 -4.27
C ILE A 88 -6.67 -11.11 -3.69
N ILE A 89 -7.90 -11.41 -3.24
CA ILE A 89 -8.25 -12.73 -2.71
C ILE A 89 -8.10 -13.83 -3.75
N GLU A 90 -8.55 -13.62 -4.99
CA GLU A 90 -8.38 -14.59 -6.07
C GLU A 90 -6.90 -14.85 -6.34
N THR A 91 -6.07 -13.79 -6.33
CA THR A 91 -4.61 -13.90 -6.49
C THR A 91 -3.95 -14.59 -5.29
N ILE A 92 -4.43 -14.37 -4.06
CA ILE A 92 -4.00 -15.09 -2.85
C ILE A 92 -4.25 -16.59 -2.99
N LYS A 93 -5.36 -16.98 -3.61
CA LYS A 93 -5.66 -18.41 -3.82
C LYS A 93 -4.72 -19.07 -4.84
N SER A 94 -4.23 -18.32 -5.83
CA SER A 94 -3.41 -18.86 -6.92
C SER A 94 -1.89 -18.78 -6.68
N GLU A 95 -1.42 -17.95 -5.74
CA GLU A 95 0.01 -17.71 -5.51
C GLU A 95 0.41 -17.64 -4.04
N SER A 96 1.72 -17.70 -3.74
CA SER A 96 2.28 -17.45 -2.40
C SER A 96 2.25 -15.96 -2.01
N LEU A 97 1.04 -15.41 -1.89
CA LEU A 97 0.77 -14.02 -1.52
C LEU A 97 0.32 -13.94 -0.06
N VAL A 98 0.89 -12.99 0.69
CA VAL A 98 0.43 -12.66 2.05
C VAL A 98 -0.22 -11.29 2.06
N PHE A 99 -1.41 -11.23 2.65
CA PHE A 99 -2.12 -10.00 2.92
C PHE A 99 -2.03 -9.67 4.41
N ILE A 100 -1.53 -8.49 4.76
CA ILE A 100 -1.42 -8.00 6.14
C ILE A 100 -2.28 -6.77 6.31
N LEU A 101 -3.28 -6.87 7.18
CA LEU A 101 -4.04 -5.72 7.65
C LEU A 101 -3.36 -5.12 8.88
N PHE A 102 -3.00 -3.85 8.80
CA PHE A 102 -2.51 -3.06 9.91
C PHE A 102 -3.73 -2.48 10.63
N ASP A 103 -4.29 -3.26 11.55
CA ASP A 103 -5.34 -2.81 12.42
C ASP A 103 -4.74 -1.94 13.54
N PHE A 104 -5.26 -0.73 13.70
CA PHE A 104 -4.80 0.24 14.68
C PHE A 104 -6.00 0.96 15.26
N SER A 105 -5.99 1.13 16.58
CA SER A 105 -7.03 1.91 17.25
C SER A 105 -7.01 3.36 16.77
N PHE A 106 -8.20 3.98 16.77
CA PHE A 106 -8.33 5.40 16.45
C PHE A 106 -7.44 6.27 17.36
N PHE A 107 -7.39 5.97 18.66
CA PHE A 107 -6.59 6.71 19.63
C PHE A 107 -5.09 6.65 19.31
N ASP A 108 -4.57 5.46 18.99
CA ASP A 108 -3.15 5.31 18.62
C ASP A 108 -2.81 6.08 17.36
N LEU A 109 -3.68 6.00 16.33
CA LEU A 109 -3.48 6.75 15.08
C LEU A 109 -3.48 8.25 15.34
N TRP A 110 -4.38 8.73 16.19
CA TRP A 110 -4.49 10.13 16.54
C TRP A 110 -3.24 10.66 17.25
N ILE A 111 -2.74 9.93 18.25
CA ILE A 111 -1.49 10.26 18.94
C ILE A 111 -0.33 10.33 17.95
N ARG A 112 -0.21 9.31 17.08
CA ARG A 112 0.84 9.25 16.07
C ARG A 112 0.73 10.39 15.07
N MET A 113 -0.49 10.81 14.68
CA MET A 113 -0.71 11.93 13.76
C MET A 113 -0.31 13.27 14.39
N LYS A 114 -0.66 13.52 15.66
CA LYS A 114 -0.26 14.73 16.41
C LYS A 114 1.26 14.91 16.49
N ASN A 115 1.98 13.80 16.58
CA ASN A 115 3.44 13.80 16.67
C ASN A 115 4.16 13.87 15.32
N ARG A 116 3.42 13.92 14.19
CA ARG A 116 4.01 13.97 12.86
C ARG A 116 4.60 15.37 12.58
N PRO A 117 5.88 15.50 12.18
CA PRO A 117 6.52 16.81 11.95
C PRO A 117 5.79 17.70 10.94
N SER A 118 5.18 17.11 9.91
CA SER A 118 4.41 17.85 8.90
C SER A 118 3.14 18.50 9.44
N TYR A 119 2.57 17.98 10.54
CA TYR A 119 1.38 18.52 11.21
C TYR A 119 1.74 19.54 12.30
N ARG A 120 2.97 19.53 12.80
CA ARG A 120 3.45 20.53 13.77
C ARG A 120 3.71 21.90 13.14
N LYS A 121 3.96 21.96 11.82
CA LYS A 121 4.23 23.21 11.07
C LYS A 121 2.98 23.91 10.53
N THR A 122 1.79 23.37 10.76
CA THR A 122 0.50 23.92 10.28
C THR A 122 -0.31 24.56 11.40
N ARG A 123 0.34 25.02 12.47
CA ARG A 123 -0.27 25.83 13.54
C ARG A 123 0.33 27.21 13.53
#